data_AF-A0A7Y2UY28-F1
#
_entry.id   AF-A0A7Y2UY28-F1
#
_cell.length_a   1.000
_cell.length_b   1.000
_cell.length_c   1.000
_cell.angle_alpha   90.00
_cell.angle_beta   90.00
_cell.angle_gamma   90.00
#
_symmetry.space_group_name_H-M   'P 1'
#
loop_
_entity.id
_entity.type
_entity.pdbx_description
1 polymer ?
#
loop_
_entity_poly.entity_id
_entity_poly.type
_entity_poly.pdbx_seq_one_letter_code
_entity_poly.pdbx_strand_id
1 'polypeptide(L)'
;MKIKLTLLFLLSLIISQVSAQQDIPFSGQADISVNSLHFSVDSLEELQEIDWVEIRDLFRDNTPEEPIELGFSLKRQVKRETYTMDSFEFRLRGKTEEVESMISKTQKIILSLSDSD
;
A
#
# COMPACT_ATOMS: atom_id res chain seq x y z
N MET A 1 -45.15 23.82 47.67
CA MET A 1 -43.80 23.26 47.88
C MET A 1 -43.46 22.10 46.94
N LYS A 2 -44.42 21.21 46.59
CA LYS A 2 -44.16 20.01 45.78
C LYS A 2 -43.61 20.30 44.37
N ILE A 3 -44.21 21.24 43.63
CA ILE A 3 -43.78 21.62 42.26
C ILE A 3 -42.36 22.21 42.21
N LYS A 4 -41.96 23.02 43.20
CA LYS A 4 -40.60 23.58 43.26
C LYS A 4 -39.56 22.49 43.54
N LEU A 5 -39.92 21.50 44.36
CA LEU A 5 -39.06 20.34 44.65
C LEU A 5 -38.95 19.41 43.42
N THR A 6 -40.05 19.20 42.70
CA THR A 6 -40.05 18.41 41.45
C THR A 6 -39.23 19.09 40.34
N LEU A 7 -39.32 20.42 40.21
CA LEU A 7 -38.56 21.18 39.22
C LEU A 7 -37.04 21.16 39.50
N LEU A 8 -36.66 21.22 40.79
CA LEU A 8 -35.27 21.15 41.22
C LEU A 8 -34.66 19.75 40.94
N PHE A 9 -35.46 18.70 41.10
CA PHE A 9 -35.04 17.32 40.83
C PHE A 9 -34.91 17.03 39.32
N LEU A 10 -35.75 17.66 38.49
CA LEU A 10 -35.66 17.53 37.04
C LEU A 10 -34.41 18.23 36.47
N LEU A 11 -33.99 19.34 37.09
CA LEU A 11 -32.81 20.10 36.67
C LEU A 11 -31.49 19.37 36.95
N SER A 12 -31.40 18.55 38.01
CA SER A 12 -30.19 17.79 38.34
C SER A 12 -29.93 16.60 37.42
N LEU A 13 -30.96 16.07 36.75
CA LEU A 13 -30.85 14.93 35.82
C LEU A 13 -30.20 15.30 34.47
N ILE A 14 -30.13 16.59 34.15
CA ILE A 14 -29.58 17.08 32.87
C ILE A 14 -28.05 17.23 32.95
N ILE A 15 -27.50 17.42 34.14
CA ILE A 15 -26.07 17.74 34.35
C ILE A 15 -25.19 16.48 34.21
N SER A 16 -25.74 15.29 34.46
CA SER A 16 -25.01 14.01 34.40
C SER A 16 -24.83 13.40 33.01
N GLN A 17 -25.38 14.02 31.95
CA GLN A 17 -25.26 13.53 30.57
C GLN A 17 -24.11 14.18 29.79
N VAL A 18 -23.44 15.20 30.34
CA VAL A 18 -22.41 15.99 29.61
C VAL A 18 -21.01 15.35 29.66
N SER A 19 -20.78 14.31 30.48
CA SER A 19 -19.43 13.75 30.71
C SER A 19 -19.12 12.44 29.98
N ALA A 20 -19.98 11.95 29.08
CA ALA A 20 -19.79 10.65 28.42
C ALA A 20 -19.17 10.72 27.01
N GLN A 21 -19.08 11.91 26.40
CA GLN A 21 -18.43 12.07 25.11
C GLN A 21 -16.98 12.50 25.33
N GLN A 22 -16.12 11.53 25.65
CA GLN A 22 -14.71 11.67 25.32
C GLN A 22 -14.61 11.45 23.82
N ASP A 23 -14.62 12.54 23.05
CA ASP A 23 -14.04 12.48 21.72
C ASP A 23 -12.61 11.97 21.93
N ILE A 24 -12.30 10.74 21.50
CA ILE A 24 -10.91 10.33 21.37
C ILE A 24 -10.39 11.32 20.33
N PRO A 25 -9.49 12.26 20.68
CA PRO A 25 -8.88 13.08 19.66
C PRO A 25 -8.13 12.10 18.77
N PHE A 26 -8.65 11.84 17.56
CA PHE A 26 -7.86 11.25 16.52
C PHE A 26 -6.85 12.32 16.12
N SER A 27 -5.80 12.46 16.93
CA SER A 27 -4.70 13.40 16.76
C SER A 27 -3.57 12.80 15.96
N GLY A 28 -3.74 11.58 15.43
CA GLY A 28 -2.77 10.99 14.52
C GLY A 28 -3.17 11.34 13.10
N GLN A 29 -2.30 12.01 12.35
CA GLN A 29 -2.21 11.63 10.94
C GLN A 29 -2.05 10.11 10.93
N ALA A 30 -2.97 9.38 10.29
CA ALA A 30 -2.74 7.98 10.06
C ALA A 30 -1.44 7.91 9.25
N ASP A 31 -0.40 7.32 9.82
CA ASP A 31 0.81 7.00 9.05
C ASP A 31 0.38 5.96 8.01
N ILE A 32 0.19 6.42 6.77
CA ILE A 32 -0.18 5.57 5.64
C ILE A 32 1.13 5.09 5.04
N SER A 33 1.46 3.82 5.24
CA SER A 33 2.57 3.17 4.54
C SER A 33 2.07 2.27 3.40
N VAL A 34 2.87 2.24 2.33
CA VAL A 34 2.64 1.38 1.16
C VAL A 34 3.44 0.11 1.33
N ASN A 35 2.78 -1.04 1.42
CA ASN A 35 3.47 -2.29 1.79
C ASN A 35 3.62 -3.24 0.60
N SER A 36 2.90 -3.00 -0.49
CA SER A 36 2.91 -3.86 -1.65
C SER A 36 2.50 -3.10 -2.91
N LEU A 37 3.22 -3.37 -4.00
CA LEU A 37 2.90 -2.90 -5.33
C LEU A 37 3.03 -4.08 -6.29
N HIS A 38 1.99 -4.33 -7.11
CA HIS A 38 1.98 -5.43 -8.08
C HIS A 38 1.58 -4.93 -9.46
N PHE A 39 2.50 -5.03 -10.42
CA PHE A 39 2.24 -4.80 -11.84
C PHE A 39 1.76 -6.07 -12.53
N SER A 40 0.60 -6.00 -13.18
CA SER A 40 0.06 -7.11 -13.96
C SER A 40 -0.20 -6.67 -15.38
N VAL A 41 0.67 -7.11 -16.28
CA VAL A 41 0.76 -6.61 -17.65
C VAL A 41 0.42 -7.70 -18.67
N ASP A 42 0.18 -7.26 -19.90
CA ASP A 42 -0.23 -8.11 -21.00
C ASP A 42 0.91 -8.46 -21.97
N SER A 43 2.04 -7.75 -21.89
CA SER A 43 3.20 -7.90 -22.77
C SER A 43 4.53 -7.71 -22.03
N LEU A 44 5.64 -8.17 -22.62
CA LEU A 44 6.99 -7.95 -22.08
C LEU A 44 7.41 -6.49 -22.23
N GLU A 45 6.96 -5.84 -23.30
CA GLU A 45 7.21 -4.43 -23.61
C GLU A 45 6.64 -3.53 -22.49
N GLU A 46 5.43 -3.81 -22.00
CA GLU A 46 4.84 -3.09 -20.86
C GLU A 46 5.68 -3.21 -19.57
N LEU A 47 6.41 -4.31 -19.34
CA LEU A 47 7.33 -4.41 -18.19
C LEU A 47 8.53 -3.48 -18.34
N GLN A 48 8.98 -3.23 -19.57
CA GLN A 48 10.11 -2.34 -19.86
C GLN A 48 9.74 -0.86 -19.71
N GLU A 49 8.45 -0.53 -19.82
CA GLU A 49 7.91 0.84 -19.73
C GLU A 49 7.60 1.29 -18.29
N ILE A 50 7.85 0.44 -17.28
CA ILE A 50 7.58 0.77 -15.88
C ILE A 50 8.38 2.01 -15.44
N ASP A 51 7.67 2.99 -14.87
CA ASP A 51 8.30 4.17 -14.28
C ASP A 51 8.86 3.86 -12.88
N TRP A 52 10.17 3.64 -12.85
CA TRP A 52 10.90 3.36 -11.61
C TRP A 52 10.95 4.56 -10.65
N VAL A 53 10.71 5.79 -11.13
CA VAL A 53 10.63 6.98 -10.28
C VAL A 53 9.35 6.92 -9.45
N GLU A 54 8.21 6.59 -10.06
CA GLU A 54 6.94 6.46 -9.35
C GLU A 54 6.99 5.37 -8.27
N ILE A 55 7.68 4.26 -8.55
CA ILE A 55 7.89 3.20 -7.55
C ILE A 55 8.65 3.75 -6.34
N ARG A 56 9.73 4.52 -6.54
CA ARG A 56 10.47 5.14 -5.43
C ARG A 56 9.58 6.08 -4.62
N ASP A 57 8.80 6.92 -5.31
CA ASP A 57 7.94 7.90 -4.67
C ASP A 57 6.83 7.24 -3.84
N LEU A 58 6.31 6.09 -4.27
CA LEU A 58 5.30 5.32 -3.52
C LEU A 58 5.79 4.85 -2.15
N PHE A 59 7.07 4.51 -2.01
CA PHE A 59 7.65 4.03 -0.74
C PHE A 59 8.40 5.12 0.03
N ARG A 60 8.44 6.36 -0.46
CA ARG A 60 9.26 7.44 0.11
C ARG A 60 8.89 7.77 1.55
N ASP A 61 7.60 7.71 1.87
CA ASP A 61 7.08 8.13 3.17
C ASP A 61 7.01 6.96 4.17
N ASN A 62 7.42 5.76 3.75
CA ASN A 62 7.57 4.60 4.63
C ASN A 62 8.78 4.75 5.56
N THR A 63 8.74 4.11 6.71
CA THR A 63 9.92 3.94 7.57
C THR A 63 10.92 2.96 6.93
N PRO A 64 12.24 3.11 7.17
CA PRO A 64 13.27 2.28 6.56
C PRO A 64 13.09 0.77 6.78
N GLU A 65 12.56 0.40 7.95
CA GLU A 65 12.40 -0.98 8.41
C GLU A 65 11.07 -1.62 7.98
N GLU A 66 10.17 -0.84 7.37
CA GLU A 66 8.86 -1.36 6.95
C GLU A 66 9.01 -2.42 5.86
N PRO A 67 8.34 -3.57 5.99
CA PRO A 67 8.38 -4.61 4.98
C PRO A 67 7.58 -4.19 3.75
N ILE A 68 8.21 -4.31 2.58
CA ILE A 68 7.61 -4.01 1.28
C ILE A 68 7.69 -5.21 0.33
N GLU A 69 6.75 -5.28 -0.62
CA GLU A 69 6.73 -6.29 -1.68
C GLU A 69 6.56 -5.63 -3.06
N LEU A 70 7.42 -6.00 -4.01
CA LEU A 70 7.27 -5.65 -5.42
C LEU A 70 6.94 -6.92 -6.22
N GLY A 71 5.75 -6.96 -6.82
CA GLY A 71 5.25 -8.05 -7.64
C GLY A 71 5.13 -7.68 -9.11
N PHE A 72 5.46 -8.62 -9.99
CA PHE A 72 5.34 -8.46 -11.44
C PHE A 72 4.75 -9.72 -12.04
N SER A 73 3.79 -9.57 -12.95
CA SER A 73 3.14 -10.70 -13.62
C SER A 73 2.86 -10.42 -15.07
N LEU A 74 3.08 -11.43 -15.89
CA LEU A 74 2.65 -11.49 -17.29
C LEU A 74 1.42 -12.38 -17.38
N LYS A 75 0.26 -11.80 -17.69
CA LYS A 75 -1.05 -12.50 -17.60
C LYS A 75 -1.22 -13.63 -18.61
N ARG A 76 -0.57 -13.51 -19.77
CA ARG A 76 -0.83 -14.38 -20.92
C ARG A 76 0.46 -14.95 -21.45
N GLN A 77 0.34 -16.14 -22.04
CA GLN A 77 1.43 -16.75 -22.78
C GLN A 77 1.81 -15.86 -23.96
N VAL A 78 3.09 -15.54 -24.08
CA VAL A 78 3.65 -14.79 -25.21
C VAL A 78 4.36 -15.79 -26.12
N LYS A 79 3.98 -15.80 -27.39
CA LYS A 79 4.64 -16.59 -28.42
C LYS A 79 5.61 -15.69 -29.19
N ARG A 80 6.88 -16.06 -29.19
CA ARG A 80 7.93 -15.49 -30.03
C ARG A 80 8.28 -16.48 -31.14
N GLU A 81 9.10 -16.06 -32.09
CA GLU A 81 9.48 -16.92 -33.22
C GLU A 81 10.30 -18.14 -32.78
N THR A 82 11.11 -17.99 -31.73
CA THR A 82 12.10 -18.98 -31.27
C THR A 82 11.66 -19.74 -30.01
N TYR A 83 10.73 -19.19 -29.22
CA TYR A 83 10.24 -19.82 -27.99
C TYR A 83 8.81 -19.36 -27.64
N THR A 84 8.23 -20.05 -26.65
CA THR A 84 6.97 -19.66 -26.03
C THR A 84 7.20 -19.44 -24.54
N MET A 85 6.80 -18.28 -24.04
CA MET A 85 6.88 -17.94 -22.63
C MET A 85 5.49 -18.06 -22.02
N ASP A 86 5.34 -18.95 -21.05
CA ASP A 86 4.11 -19.07 -20.29
C ASP A 86 3.89 -17.86 -19.38
N SER A 87 2.65 -17.67 -18.93
CA SER A 87 2.34 -16.68 -17.91
C SER A 87 3.23 -16.91 -16.69
N PHE A 88 3.84 -15.85 -16.17
CA PHE A 88 4.70 -15.93 -15.00
C PHE A 88 4.36 -14.84 -14.00
N GLU A 89 4.79 -15.08 -12.77
CA GLU A 89 4.76 -14.10 -11.70
C GLU A 89 6.03 -14.23 -10.86
N PHE A 90 6.60 -13.10 -10.47
CA PHE A 90 7.66 -13.06 -9.47
C PHE A 90 7.45 -11.92 -8.50
N ARG A 91 7.93 -12.12 -7.27
CA ARG A 91 7.81 -11.15 -6.17
C ARG A 91 9.15 -10.99 -5.47
N LEU A 92 9.52 -9.76 -5.17
CA LEU A 92 10.64 -9.43 -4.30
C LEU A 92 10.09 -8.90 -2.99
N ARG A 93 10.60 -9.41 -1.87
CA ARG A 93 10.29 -8.94 -0.51
C ARG A 93 11.56 -8.41 0.14
N GLY A 94 11.41 -7.33 0.88
CA GLY A 94 12.50 -6.69 1.61
C GLY A 94 11.95 -5.60 2.51
N LYS A 95 12.84 -4.75 2.99
CA LYS A 95 12.51 -3.52 3.72
C LYS A 95 12.49 -2.31 2.78
N THR A 96 11.84 -1.21 3.18
CA THR A 96 11.84 0.06 2.44
C THR A 96 13.25 0.52 2.07
N GLU A 97 14.22 0.41 2.99
CA GLU A 97 15.62 0.79 2.73
C GLU A 97 16.27 0.00 1.58
N GLU A 98 15.72 -1.16 1.23
CA GLU A 98 16.23 -2.05 0.18
C GLU A 98 15.59 -1.77 -1.19
N VAL A 99 14.67 -0.79 -1.30
CA VAL A 99 13.88 -0.51 -2.52
C VAL A 99 14.74 -0.32 -3.77
N GLU A 100 15.85 0.40 -3.68
CA GLU A 100 16.78 0.58 -4.81
C GLU A 100 17.40 -0.73 -5.28
N SER A 101 17.77 -1.59 -4.32
CA SER A 101 18.32 -2.91 -4.64
C SER A 101 17.27 -3.82 -5.27
N MET A 102 16.01 -3.71 -4.83
CA MET A 102 14.88 -4.44 -5.37
C MET A 102 14.58 -3.98 -6.80
N ILE A 103 14.53 -2.66 -7.04
CA ILE A 103 14.39 -2.06 -8.39
C ILE A 103 15.49 -2.57 -9.32
N SER A 104 16.76 -2.49 -8.91
CA SER A 104 17.88 -2.93 -9.75
C SER A 104 17.80 -4.44 -10.09
N LYS A 105 17.42 -5.29 -9.13
CA LYS A 105 17.22 -6.73 -9.37
C LYS A 105 16.08 -6.97 -10.35
N THR A 106 14.95 -6.29 -10.17
CA THR A 106 13.79 -6.39 -11.07
C THR A 106 14.14 -5.96 -12.48
N GLN A 107 14.83 -4.82 -12.66
CA GLN A 107 15.27 -4.36 -13.98
C GLN A 107 16.15 -5.40 -14.69
N LYS A 108 17.06 -6.07 -13.97
CA LYS A 108 17.89 -7.16 -14.53
C LYS A 108 17.05 -8.37 -14.95
N ILE A 109 16.05 -8.74 -14.13
CA ILE A 109 15.13 -9.84 -14.47
C ILE A 109 14.38 -9.49 -15.76
N ILE A 110 13.76 -8.30 -15.82
CA ILE A 110 13.01 -7.85 -17.00
C ILE A 110 13.90 -7.83 -18.24
N LEU A 111 15.10 -7.24 -18.14
CA LEU A 111 16.07 -7.22 -19.24
C LEU A 111 16.40 -8.63 -19.73
N SER A 112 16.66 -9.58 -18.84
CA SER A 112 16.98 -10.96 -19.23
C SER A 112 15.83 -11.68 -19.94
N LEU A 113 14.59 -11.31 -19.64
CA LEU A 113 13.40 -11.85 -20.30
C LEU A 113 13.22 -11.27 -21.71
N SER A 114 13.66 -10.03 -21.95
CA SER A 114 13.63 -9.36 -23.25
C SER A 114 14.85 -9.59 -24.12
N ASP A 115 16.05 -9.80 -23.55
CA ASP A 115 17.28 -10.12 -24.29
C ASP A 115 17.32 -11.58 -24.79
N SER A 116 16.29 -12.37 -24.43
CA SER A 116 16.07 -13.71 -24.98
C SER A 116 15.38 -13.69 -26.36
N ASP A 117 14.98 -12.51 -26.85
CA ASP A 117 14.49 -12.25 -28.21
C ASP A 117 15.64 -12.13 -29.24
#